data_AF-A0A1F6GWS8-F1
#
_entry.id   AF-A0A1F6GWS8-F1
#
_cell.length_a   1.000
_cell.length_b   1.000
_cell.length_c   1.000
_cell.angle_alpha   90.00
_cell.angle_beta   90.00
_cell.angle_gamma   90.00
#
_symmetry.space_group_name_H-M   'P 1'
#
loop_
_entity.id
_entity.type
_entity.pdbx_description
1 polymer ?
#
loop_
_entity_poly.entity_id
_entity_poly.type
_entity_poly.pdbx_seq_one_letter_code
_entity_poly.pdbx_strand_id
1 'polypeptide(L)'
;MKTTSQIKREQDGTIELTIVVPWLGIKQTKDEVIADHAKEADLAGFRKGMAPLDLVEKSLDKGHIREDILRKILPAAYADAVKTNAINPIVSPRVRVQKIEDEKDWEIVALTCEMPKIELGNYKEEVEKVTAKSKILIPGKERETVSFDEISKALLESVRLTVPKVILEQETERLLAQTLDEIKRLGLTLDQYLASTGKNIEALKADYAKKAESDIKIEFTLQQIASEQNIKVEESEIEEAIKAAKTDEERKNLTNNKYLVASIIRQQKTLDFLRNL
;
A
#
# COMPACT_ATOMS: atom_id res chain seq x y z
N MET A 1 -14.49 -19.62 9.10
CA MET A 1 -15.71 -19.66 8.27
C MET A 1 -15.35 -20.27 6.93
N LYS A 2 -16.22 -21.06 6.27
CA LYS A 2 -15.99 -21.39 4.85
C LYS A 2 -16.59 -20.26 4.00
N THR A 3 -15.78 -19.26 3.68
CA THR A 3 -16.16 -18.22 2.72
C THR A 3 -16.06 -18.78 1.30
N THR A 4 -16.96 -18.34 0.42
CA THR A 4 -16.83 -18.63 -1.02
C THR A 4 -16.14 -17.45 -1.66
N SER A 5 -15.11 -17.69 -2.48
CA SER A 5 -14.43 -16.62 -3.20
C SER A 5 -14.40 -16.93 -4.69
N GLN A 6 -14.62 -15.90 -5.50
CA GLN A 6 -14.43 -15.94 -6.94
C GLN A 6 -13.34 -14.96 -7.31
N ILE A 7 -12.41 -15.38 -8.16
CA ILE A 7 -11.31 -14.56 -8.65
C ILE A 7 -11.53 -14.21 -10.12
N LYS A 8 -11.38 -12.93 -10.44
CA LYS A 8 -11.35 -12.41 -11.81
C LYS A 8 -10.03 -11.67 -12.00
N ARG A 9 -9.24 -12.12 -12.99
CA ARG A 9 -7.95 -11.50 -13.35
C ARG A 9 -8.16 -10.63 -14.58
N GLU A 10 -7.79 -9.36 -14.47
CA GLU A 10 -7.85 -8.39 -15.56
C GLU A 10 -6.54 -8.38 -16.36
N GLN A 11 -6.59 -7.87 -17.60
CA GLN A 11 -5.46 -7.91 -18.54
C GLN A 11 -4.25 -7.07 -18.08
N ASP A 12 -4.48 -6.09 -17.22
CA ASP A 12 -3.47 -5.21 -16.64
C ASP A 12 -2.80 -5.78 -15.38
N GLY A 13 -3.20 -6.98 -14.94
CA GLY A 13 -2.68 -7.62 -13.73
C GLY A 13 -3.47 -7.30 -12.46
N THR A 14 -4.57 -6.55 -12.58
CA THR A 14 -5.53 -6.35 -11.48
C THR A 14 -6.29 -7.64 -11.19
N ILE A 15 -6.47 -7.93 -9.90
CA ILE A 15 -7.19 -9.08 -9.39
C ILE A 15 -8.40 -8.57 -8.61
N GLU A 16 -9.57 -8.95 -9.07
CA GLU A 16 -10.84 -8.73 -8.38
C GLU A 16 -11.25 -10.02 -7.68
N LEU A 17 -11.39 -9.95 -6.36
CA LEU A 17 -11.82 -11.05 -5.50
C LEU A 17 -13.21 -10.76 -4.97
N THR A 18 -14.21 -11.46 -5.49
CA THR A 18 -15.55 -11.44 -4.93
C THR A 18 -15.62 -12.46 -3.82
N ILE A 19 -15.74 -11.98 -2.58
CA ILE A 19 -15.81 -12.78 -1.37
C ILE A 19 -17.25 -12.76 -0.87
N VAL A 20 -17.85 -13.94 -0.78
CA VAL A 20 -19.17 -14.17 -0.20
C VAL A 20 -18.98 -14.73 1.20
N VAL A 21 -19.39 -13.95 2.20
CA VAL A 21 -19.37 -14.35 3.60
C VAL A 21 -20.74 -14.89 3.99
N PRO A 22 -20.85 -16.14 4.46
CA PRO A 22 -22.12 -16.73 4.81
C PRO A 22 -22.72 -16.10 6.08
N TRP A 23 -24.04 -15.95 6.11
CA TRP A 23 -24.80 -15.40 7.23
C TRP A 23 -24.47 -16.08 8.56
N LEU A 24 -24.29 -17.41 8.57
CA LEU A 24 -23.94 -18.15 9.78
C LEU A 24 -22.70 -17.58 10.48
N GLY A 25 -21.68 -17.25 9.68
CA GLY A 25 -20.48 -16.63 10.21
C GLY A 25 -20.75 -15.20 10.69
N ILE A 26 -21.48 -14.42 9.89
CA ILE A 26 -21.82 -13.02 10.22
C ILE A 26 -22.58 -12.95 11.54
N LYS A 27 -23.53 -13.86 11.75
CA LYS A 27 -24.30 -13.99 12.99
C LYS A 27 -23.40 -14.27 14.19
N GLN A 28 -22.46 -15.21 14.09
CA GLN A 28 -21.51 -15.50 15.18
C GLN A 28 -20.70 -14.26 15.56
N THR A 29 -20.15 -13.55 14.58
CA THR A 29 -19.39 -12.32 14.85
C THR A 29 -20.29 -11.19 15.36
N LYS A 30 -21.54 -11.10 14.89
CA LYS A 30 -22.53 -10.16 15.40
C LYS A 30 -22.79 -10.38 16.88
N ASP A 31 -23.02 -11.63 17.29
CA ASP A 31 -23.26 -11.99 18.70
C ASP A 31 -22.06 -11.63 19.59
N GLU A 32 -20.83 -11.86 19.10
CA GLU A 32 -19.60 -11.46 19.79
C GLU A 32 -19.47 -9.93 19.92
N VAL A 33 -19.73 -9.18 18.84
CA VAL A 33 -19.67 -7.71 18.84
C VAL A 33 -20.70 -7.15 19.84
N ILE A 34 -21.93 -7.66 19.84
CA ILE A 34 -22.97 -7.23 20.79
C ILE A 34 -22.54 -7.58 22.22
N ALA A 35 -21.96 -8.75 22.46
CA ALA A 35 -21.47 -9.15 23.78
C ALA A 35 -20.31 -8.26 24.29
N ASP A 36 -19.42 -7.82 23.39
CA ASP A 36 -18.35 -6.89 23.74
C ASP A 36 -18.90 -5.51 24.10
N HIS A 37 -19.81 -4.96 23.29
CA HIS A 37 -20.50 -3.70 23.59
C HIS A 37 -21.34 -3.78 24.87
N ALA A 38 -21.98 -4.93 25.14
CA ALA A 38 -22.79 -5.12 26.34
C ALA A 38 -21.99 -5.01 27.64
N LYS A 39 -20.71 -5.39 27.65
CA LYS A 39 -19.82 -5.25 28.83
C LYS A 39 -19.59 -3.79 29.21
N GLU A 40 -19.58 -2.91 28.21
CA GLU A 40 -19.31 -1.49 28.38
C GLU A 40 -20.59 -0.64 28.47
N ALA A 41 -21.71 -1.18 27.99
CA ALA A 41 -23.00 -0.52 27.97
C ALA A 41 -23.48 -0.14 29.38
N ASP A 42 -23.81 1.14 29.53
CA ASP A 42 -24.48 1.72 30.70
C ASP A 42 -25.92 2.10 30.29
N LEU A 43 -26.84 1.17 30.52
CA LEU A 43 -28.25 1.32 30.13
C LEU A 43 -29.09 1.65 31.36
N ALA A 44 -30.01 2.60 31.21
CA ALA A 44 -30.92 3.01 32.27
C ALA A 44 -31.69 1.81 32.85
N GLY A 45 -31.52 1.55 34.14
CA GLY A 45 -32.16 0.44 34.85
C GLY A 45 -31.33 -0.84 34.96
N PHE A 46 -30.17 -0.92 34.30
CA PHE A 46 -29.25 -2.05 34.41
C PHE A 46 -27.89 -1.59 34.95
N ARG A 47 -27.27 -2.40 35.81
CA ARG A 47 -25.89 -2.17 36.21
C ARG A 47 -24.98 -2.38 34.99
N LYS A 48 -23.97 -1.52 34.80
CA LYS A 48 -22.96 -1.63 33.74
C LYS A 48 -22.54 -3.09 33.51
N GLY A 49 -22.67 -3.58 32.27
CA GLY A 49 -22.33 -4.96 31.90
C GLY A 49 -23.42 -6.01 32.10
N MET A 50 -24.55 -5.67 32.74
CA MET A 50 -25.61 -6.62 33.11
C MET A 50 -26.91 -6.42 32.31
N ALA A 51 -26.88 -5.59 31.28
CA ALA A 51 -28.03 -5.38 30.41
C ALA A 51 -28.22 -6.59 29.46
N PRO A 52 -29.46 -7.05 29.23
CA PRO A 52 -29.75 -8.09 28.25
C PRO A 52 -29.30 -7.71 26.83
N LEU A 53 -28.71 -8.68 26.10
CA LEU A 53 -28.14 -8.46 24.75
C LEU A 53 -29.17 -7.87 23.76
N ASP A 54 -30.43 -8.31 23.83
CA ASP A 54 -31.51 -7.83 22.96
C ASP A 54 -31.82 -6.33 23.16
N LEU A 55 -31.64 -5.82 24.38
CA LEU A 55 -31.86 -4.40 24.69
C LEU A 55 -30.63 -3.57 24.30
N VAL A 56 -29.43 -4.13 24.48
CA VAL A 56 -28.17 -3.54 24.03
C VAL A 56 -28.19 -3.38 22.51
N GLU A 57 -28.54 -4.43 21.76
CA GLU A 57 -28.64 -4.38 20.30
C GLU A 57 -29.62 -3.30 19.82
N LYS A 58 -30.76 -3.13 20.48
CA LYS A 58 -31.75 -2.10 20.14
C LYS A 58 -31.29 -0.68 20.46
N SER A 59 -30.42 -0.52 21.45
CA SER A 59 -29.88 0.78 21.87
C SER A 59 -28.69 1.23 21.03
N LEU A 60 -27.97 0.29 20.43
CA LEU A 60 -26.79 0.54 19.63
C LEU A 60 -27.15 0.98 18.20
N ASP A 61 -26.29 1.81 17.61
CA ASP A 61 -26.42 2.17 16.21
C ASP A 61 -26.11 0.96 15.31
N LYS A 62 -27.09 0.59 14.48
CA LYS A 62 -26.97 -0.56 13.56
C LYS A 62 -25.83 -0.39 12.54
N GLY A 63 -25.50 0.85 12.16
CA GLY A 63 -24.38 1.16 11.28
C GLY A 63 -23.05 0.87 11.96
N HIS A 64 -22.86 1.31 13.20
CA HIS A 64 -21.65 1.03 13.98
C HIS A 64 -21.45 -0.47 14.21
N ILE A 65 -22.52 -1.21 14.57
CA ILE A 65 -22.45 -2.67 14.72
C ILE A 65 -22.00 -3.32 13.41
N ARG A 66 -22.56 -2.91 12.26
CA ARG A 66 -22.16 -3.43 10.95
C ARG A 66 -20.70 -3.14 10.64
N GLU A 67 -20.21 -1.94 10.96
CA GLU A 67 -18.81 -1.57 10.76
C GLU A 67 -17.87 -2.44 11.61
N ASP A 68 -18.20 -2.66 12.88
CA ASP A 68 -17.41 -3.50 13.78
C ASP A 68 -17.38 -4.97 13.32
N ILE A 69 -18.52 -5.49 12.85
CA ILE A 69 -18.59 -6.83 12.25
C ILE A 69 -17.69 -6.90 11.02
N LEU A 70 -17.76 -5.91 10.12
CA LEU A 70 -16.90 -5.85 8.94
C LEU A 70 -15.41 -5.82 9.34
N ARG A 71 -15.02 -4.99 10.30
CA ARG A 71 -13.63 -4.90 10.77
C ARG A 71 -13.10 -6.23 11.31
N LYS A 72 -13.94 -7.03 11.97
CA LYS A 72 -13.56 -8.37 12.46
C LYS A 72 -13.54 -9.43 11.35
N ILE A 73 -14.53 -9.45 10.46
CA ILE A 73 -14.69 -10.49 9.43
C ILE A 73 -13.73 -10.29 8.24
N LEU A 74 -13.55 -9.05 7.79
CA LEU A 74 -12.82 -8.72 6.56
C LEU A 74 -11.40 -9.31 6.52
N PRO A 75 -10.56 -9.17 7.57
CA PRO A 75 -9.19 -9.68 7.53
C PRO A 75 -9.13 -11.20 7.39
N ALA A 76 -9.99 -11.92 8.13
CA ALA A 76 -10.05 -13.38 8.08
C ALA A 76 -10.61 -13.87 6.72
N ALA A 77 -11.70 -13.27 6.25
CA ALA A 77 -12.32 -13.61 4.98
C ALA A 77 -11.37 -13.36 3.79
N TYR A 78 -10.63 -12.24 3.81
CA TYR A 78 -9.61 -11.94 2.81
C TYR A 78 -8.43 -12.91 2.89
N ALA A 79 -7.91 -13.21 4.08
CA ALA A 79 -6.81 -14.15 4.23
C ALA A 79 -7.17 -15.56 3.74
N ASP A 80 -8.40 -16.02 4.02
CA ASP A 80 -8.90 -17.30 3.52
C ASP A 80 -9.06 -17.30 1.99
N ALA A 81 -9.55 -16.20 1.40
CA ALA A 81 -9.66 -16.05 -0.05
C ALA A 81 -8.29 -16.02 -0.74
N VAL A 82 -7.32 -15.31 -0.16
CA VAL A 82 -5.93 -15.24 -0.64
C VAL A 82 -5.29 -16.62 -0.64
N LYS A 83 -5.42 -17.35 0.47
CA LYS A 83 -4.88 -18.72 0.62
C LYS A 83 -5.53 -19.71 -0.33
N THR A 84 -6.86 -19.66 -0.46
CA THR A 84 -7.63 -20.58 -1.32
C THR A 84 -7.26 -20.40 -2.80
N ASN A 85 -7.04 -19.17 -3.23
CA ASN A 85 -6.67 -18.85 -4.60
C ASN A 85 -5.15 -18.80 -4.84
N ALA A 86 -4.34 -19.08 -3.80
CA ALA A 86 -2.88 -19.06 -3.82
C ALA A 86 -2.29 -17.79 -4.50
N ILE A 87 -2.88 -16.64 -4.20
CA ILE A 87 -2.44 -15.35 -4.74
C ILE A 87 -1.42 -14.68 -3.82
N ASN A 88 -0.48 -13.95 -4.41
CA ASN A 88 0.54 -13.20 -3.67
C ASN A 88 0.31 -11.69 -3.84
N PRO A 89 -0.64 -11.09 -3.10
CA PRO A 89 -0.95 -9.68 -3.21
C PRO A 89 0.26 -8.82 -2.79
N ILE A 90 0.62 -7.84 -3.62
CA ILE A 90 1.69 -6.87 -3.30
C ILE A 90 1.15 -5.67 -2.55
N VAL A 91 -0.11 -5.34 -2.79
CA VAL A 91 -0.78 -4.19 -2.19
C VAL A 91 -1.92 -4.64 -1.30
N SER A 92 -2.16 -3.86 -0.25
CA SER A 92 -3.35 -4.00 0.57
C SER A 92 -4.60 -3.88 -0.32
N PRO A 93 -5.58 -4.78 -0.15
CA PRO A 93 -6.75 -4.78 -1.02
C PRO A 93 -7.59 -3.53 -0.81
N ARG A 94 -8.07 -2.94 -1.91
CA ARG A 94 -9.15 -1.96 -1.86
C ARG A 94 -10.47 -2.71 -1.74
N VAL A 95 -11.06 -2.67 -0.55
CA VAL A 95 -12.33 -3.35 -0.27
C VAL A 95 -13.50 -2.45 -0.66
N ARG A 96 -14.43 -3.01 -1.44
CA ARG A 96 -15.71 -2.41 -1.80
C ARG A 96 -16.83 -3.32 -1.34
N VAL A 97 -17.71 -2.76 -0.52
CA VAL A 97 -18.93 -3.46 -0.11
C VAL A 97 -19.93 -3.41 -1.27
N GLN A 98 -20.36 -4.57 -1.76
CA GLN A 98 -21.34 -4.62 -2.86
C GLN A 98 -22.75 -4.86 -2.35
N LYS A 99 -22.94 -5.88 -1.51
CA LYS A 99 -24.23 -6.17 -0.88
C LYS A 99 -24.06 -6.50 0.59
N ILE A 100 -24.70 -5.69 1.43
CA ILE A 100 -24.89 -5.97 2.85
C ILE A 100 -26.38 -5.86 3.11
N GLU A 101 -26.98 -6.98 3.43
CA GLU A 101 -28.36 -7.08 3.88
C GLU A 101 -28.39 -7.77 5.23
N ASP A 102 -29.34 -7.39 6.07
CA ASP A 102 -29.52 -8.04 7.37
C ASP A 102 -30.00 -9.48 7.13
N GLU A 103 -29.47 -10.41 7.94
CA GLU A 103 -29.85 -11.83 7.91
C GLU A 103 -29.55 -12.56 6.59
N LYS A 104 -28.66 -12.00 5.76
CA LYS A 104 -28.23 -12.58 4.49
C LYS A 104 -26.71 -12.64 4.40
N ASP A 105 -26.25 -13.40 3.41
CA ASP A 105 -24.85 -13.46 3.04
C ASP A 105 -24.37 -12.09 2.54
N TRP A 106 -23.12 -11.73 2.89
CA TRP A 106 -22.53 -10.47 2.46
C TRP A 106 -21.61 -10.69 1.27
N GLU A 107 -21.73 -9.80 0.28
CA GLU A 107 -20.91 -9.80 -0.91
C GLU A 107 -19.95 -8.61 -0.88
N ILE A 108 -18.67 -8.93 -0.89
CA ILE A 108 -17.58 -7.98 -0.72
C ILE A 108 -16.60 -8.18 -1.86
N VAL A 109 -16.21 -7.10 -2.51
CA VAL A 109 -15.24 -7.11 -3.60
C VAL A 109 -13.92 -6.55 -3.08
N ALA A 110 -12.86 -7.35 -3.09
CA ALA A 110 -11.51 -6.93 -2.77
C ALA A 110 -10.70 -6.80 -4.06
N LEU A 111 -10.23 -5.59 -4.35
CA LEU A 111 -9.36 -5.32 -5.49
C LEU A 111 -7.89 -5.33 -5.03
N THR A 112 -7.07 -6.17 -5.62
CA THR A 112 -5.63 -6.25 -5.36
C THR A 112 -4.87 -6.49 -6.68
N CYS A 113 -3.56 -6.65 -6.62
CA CYS A 113 -2.74 -7.04 -7.76
C CYS A 113 -1.54 -7.87 -7.32
N GLU A 114 -1.07 -8.72 -8.22
CA GLU A 114 0.18 -9.48 -8.09
C GLU A 114 1.34 -8.75 -8.76
N MET A 115 2.57 -9.25 -8.54
CA MET A 115 3.75 -8.75 -9.24
C MET A 115 3.52 -8.84 -10.75
N PRO A 116 3.53 -7.71 -11.48
CA PRO A 116 3.56 -7.79 -12.92
C PRO A 116 4.86 -8.46 -13.37
N LYS A 117 4.81 -9.16 -14.50
CA LYS A 117 6.03 -9.69 -15.11
C LYS A 117 6.87 -8.51 -15.61
N ILE A 118 8.13 -8.46 -15.17
CA ILE A 118 9.05 -7.36 -15.49
C ILE A 118 10.07 -7.87 -16.49
N GLU A 119 10.10 -7.28 -17.68
CA GLU A 119 11.12 -7.54 -18.70
C GLU A 119 12.18 -6.45 -18.63
N LEU A 120 13.32 -6.78 -18.02
CA LEU A 120 14.40 -5.82 -17.75
C LEU A 120 15.18 -5.37 -19.01
N GLY A 121 15.10 -6.11 -20.12
CA GLY A 121 15.78 -5.74 -21.38
C GLY A 121 17.29 -5.50 -21.22
N ASN A 122 17.85 -4.59 -22.03
CA ASN A 122 19.28 -4.18 -21.99
C ASN A 122 19.52 -3.04 -20.98
N TYR A 123 18.93 -3.10 -19.78
CA TYR A 123 19.06 -2.04 -18.78
C TYR A 123 20.52 -1.74 -18.40
N LYS A 124 21.40 -2.75 -18.39
CA LYS A 124 22.83 -2.58 -18.06
C LYS A 124 23.54 -1.64 -19.04
N GLU A 125 23.33 -1.84 -20.34
CA GLU A 125 23.97 -1.03 -21.39
C GLU A 125 23.47 0.42 -21.38
N GLU A 126 22.18 0.64 -21.10
CA GLU A 126 21.63 2.00 -21.01
C GLU A 126 22.09 2.73 -19.75
N VAL A 127 22.21 2.03 -18.62
CA VAL A 127 22.78 2.60 -17.39
C VAL A 127 24.27 2.89 -17.56
N GLU A 128 25.04 1.99 -18.20
CA GLU A 128 26.46 2.21 -18.52
C GLU A 128 26.67 3.43 -19.44
N LYS A 129 25.78 3.70 -20.39
CA LYS A 129 25.86 4.90 -21.23
C LYS A 129 25.67 6.19 -20.44
N VAL A 130 24.82 6.17 -19.41
CA VAL A 130 24.58 7.33 -18.54
C VAL A 130 25.76 7.51 -17.58
N THR A 131 26.23 6.44 -16.94
CA THR A 131 27.40 6.49 -16.03
C THR A 131 28.69 6.86 -16.78
N ALA A 132 28.88 6.39 -18.02
CA ALA A 132 30.03 6.75 -18.87
C ALA A 132 30.03 8.22 -19.31
N LYS A 133 28.87 8.82 -19.59
CA LYS A 133 28.77 10.25 -19.92
C LYS A 133 29.13 11.16 -18.74
N SER A 134 28.76 10.76 -17.52
CA SER A 134 29.13 11.48 -16.28
C SER A 134 30.60 11.28 -15.86
N LYS A 135 31.29 10.28 -16.41
CA LYS A 135 32.71 9.99 -16.12
C LYS A 135 33.69 10.85 -16.92
N ILE A 136 33.20 11.73 -17.80
CA ILE A 136 34.02 12.69 -18.55
C ILE A 136 34.56 13.74 -17.56
N LEU A 137 35.83 13.58 -17.22
CA LEU A 137 36.58 14.33 -16.21
C LEU A 137 36.67 15.83 -16.57
N ILE A 138 35.92 16.69 -15.88
CA ILE A 138 36.16 18.14 -15.88
C ILE A 138 37.05 18.43 -14.65
N PRO A 139 38.32 18.88 -14.81
CA PRO A 139 39.20 19.16 -13.67
C PRO A 139 38.61 20.32 -12.84
N GLY A 140 38.18 20.04 -11.61
CA GLY A 140 37.77 21.06 -10.63
C GLY A 140 36.29 21.08 -10.22
N LYS A 141 35.42 20.22 -10.77
CA LYS A 141 34.08 19.99 -10.22
C LYS A 141 34.09 18.73 -9.36
N GLU A 142 33.51 18.80 -8.16
CA GLU A 142 33.16 17.64 -7.35
C GLU A 142 32.46 16.60 -8.24
N ARG A 143 32.76 15.31 -8.04
CA ARG A 143 32.12 14.21 -8.79
C ARG A 143 30.62 14.46 -8.80
N GLU A 144 30.05 14.84 -9.95
CA GLU A 144 28.61 14.90 -10.12
C GLU A 144 28.15 13.44 -10.03
N THR A 145 27.72 13.03 -8.83
CA THR A 145 27.09 11.73 -8.62
C THR A 145 25.98 11.62 -9.65
N VAL A 146 26.00 10.57 -10.48
CA VAL A 146 24.95 10.32 -11.46
C VAL A 146 23.60 10.50 -10.76
N SER A 147 22.83 11.46 -11.25
CA SER A 147 21.58 11.83 -10.59
C SER A 147 20.63 10.66 -10.71
N PHE A 148 19.93 10.35 -9.62
CA PHE A 148 18.93 9.28 -9.57
C PHE A 148 17.93 9.39 -10.73
N ASP A 149 17.59 10.62 -11.12
CA ASP A 149 16.70 10.95 -12.22
C ASP A 149 17.20 10.51 -13.60
N GLU A 150 18.52 10.46 -13.84
CA GLU A 150 19.07 10.04 -15.13
C GLU A 150 19.07 8.51 -15.26
N ILE A 151 19.44 7.82 -14.18
CA ILE A 151 19.38 6.35 -14.12
C ILE A 151 17.94 5.88 -14.22
N SER A 152 17.03 6.52 -13.50
CA SER A 152 15.61 6.16 -13.52
C SER A 152 15.00 6.36 -14.91
N LYS A 153 15.35 7.45 -15.61
CA LYS A 153 14.91 7.67 -16.99
C LYS A 153 15.43 6.60 -17.96
N ALA A 154 16.70 6.21 -17.85
CA ALA A 154 17.27 5.13 -18.67
C ALA A 154 16.62 3.76 -18.39
N LEU A 155 16.27 3.48 -17.14
CA LEU A 155 15.51 2.29 -16.76
C LEU A 155 14.09 2.33 -17.36
N LEU A 156 13.41 3.47 -17.31
CA LEU A 156 12.06 3.62 -17.88
C LEU A 156 12.02 3.44 -19.41
N GLU A 157 13.09 3.79 -20.12
CA GLU A 157 13.18 3.62 -21.59
C GLU A 157 13.45 2.16 -22.01
N SER A 158 14.12 1.38 -21.17
CA SER A 158 14.52 -0.01 -21.48
C SER A 158 13.56 -1.06 -20.93
N VAL A 159 12.85 -0.77 -19.84
CA VAL A 159 12.00 -1.74 -19.14
C VAL A 159 10.58 -1.71 -19.67
N ARG A 160 10.06 -2.89 -20.03
CA ARG A 160 8.64 -3.08 -20.36
C ARG A 160 7.93 -3.63 -19.15
N LEU A 161 7.02 -2.82 -18.61
CA LEU A 161 6.19 -3.17 -17.47
C LEU A 161 4.76 -2.66 -17.69
N THR A 162 3.79 -3.55 -17.49
CA THR A 162 2.38 -3.17 -17.39
C THR A 162 2.07 -2.93 -15.91
N VAL A 163 1.75 -1.68 -15.54
CA VAL A 163 1.33 -1.34 -14.17
C VAL A 163 -0.16 -1.61 -14.03
N PRO A 164 -0.59 -2.44 -13.06
CA PRO A 164 -2.02 -2.60 -12.77
C PRO A 164 -2.67 -1.28 -12.34
N LYS A 165 -3.90 -1.02 -12.78
CA LYS A 165 -4.59 0.24 -12.44
C LYS A 165 -4.83 0.39 -10.94
N VAL A 166 -5.06 -0.72 -10.22
CA VAL A 166 -5.33 -0.69 -8.78
C VAL A 166 -4.17 -0.08 -8.00
N ILE A 167 -2.92 -0.51 -8.28
CA ILE A 167 -1.76 0.07 -7.59
C ILE A 167 -1.50 1.51 -8.02
N LEU A 168 -1.74 1.84 -9.29
CA LEU A 168 -1.60 3.20 -9.80
C LEU A 168 -2.56 4.17 -9.10
N GLU A 169 -3.83 3.79 -8.97
CA GLU A 169 -4.84 4.59 -8.26
C GLU A 169 -4.47 4.74 -6.78
N GLN A 170 -4.08 3.66 -6.11
CA GLN A 170 -3.69 3.69 -4.70
C GLN A 170 -2.49 4.61 -4.45
N GLU A 171 -1.48 4.54 -5.32
CA GLU A 171 -0.30 5.38 -5.21
C GLU A 171 -0.62 6.85 -5.49
N THR A 172 -1.46 7.11 -6.49
CA THR A 172 -1.94 8.47 -6.77
C THR A 172 -2.70 9.05 -5.57
N GLU A 173 -3.61 8.27 -4.97
CA GLU A 173 -4.35 8.65 -3.76
C GLU A 173 -3.39 8.91 -2.58
N ARG A 174 -2.33 8.09 -2.41
CA ARG A 174 -1.30 8.25 -1.38
C ARG A 174 -0.52 9.55 -1.54
N LEU A 175 -0.02 9.84 -2.75
CA LEU A 175 0.72 11.07 -3.05
C LEU A 175 -0.14 12.32 -2.86
N LEU A 176 -1.42 12.25 -3.23
CA LEU A 176 -2.36 13.34 -3.00
C LEU A 176 -2.59 13.56 -1.51
N ALA A 177 -2.82 12.49 -0.73
CA ALA A 177 -3.00 12.59 0.72
C ALA A 177 -1.76 13.21 1.40
N GLN A 178 -0.56 12.76 1.03
CA GLN A 178 0.69 13.34 1.55
C GLN A 178 0.81 14.82 1.21
N THR A 179 0.55 15.19 -0.05
CA THR A 179 0.59 16.60 -0.49
C THR A 179 -0.44 17.44 0.28
N LEU A 180 -1.65 16.92 0.48
CA LEU A 180 -2.69 17.60 1.26
C LEU A 180 -2.26 17.83 2.70
N ASP A 181 -1.60 16.87 3.32
CA ASP A 181 -1.12 17.01 4.69
C ASP A 181 0.07 17.98 4.79
N GLU A 182 0.95 18.02 3.79
CA GLU A 182 2.01 19.04 3.66
C GLU A 182 1.41 20.44 3.49
N ILE A 183 0.40 20.60 2.64
CA ILE A 183 -0.35 21.86 2.43
C ILE A 183 -0.99 22.33 3.74
N LYS A 184 -1.69 21.42 4.44
CA LYS A 184 -2.29 21.72 5.75
C LYS A 184 -1.24 22.15 6.77
N ARG A 185 -0.08 21.49 6.79
CA ARG A 185 1.03 21.82 7.69
C ARG A 185 1.63 23.20 7.40
N LEU A 186 1.62 23.61 6.14
CA LEU A 186 2.00 24.96 5.71
C LEU A 186 0.89 25.99 5.97
N GLY A 187 -0.26 25.59 6.53
CA GLY A 187 -1.38 26.47 6.84
C GLY A 187 -2.18 26.92 5.61
N LEU A 188 -1.98 26.25 4.46
CA LEU A 188 -2.67 26.54 3.21
C LEU A 188 -3.92 25.65 3.08
N THR A 189 -4.91 26.11 2.31
CA THR A 189 -6.02 25.27 1.87
C THR A 189 -5.76 24.69 0.48
N LEU A 190 -6.40 23.57 0.15
CA LEU A 190 -6.32 22.99 -1.19
C LEU A 190 -6.70 24.01 -2.27
N ASP A 191 -7.74 24.81 -2.03
CA ASP A 191 -8.19 25.85 -2.96
C ASP A 191 -7.14 26.93 -3.20
N GLN A 192 -6.41 27.34 -2.14
CA GLN A 192 -5.30 28.28 -2.26
C GLN A 192 -4.10 27.69 -3.00
N TYR A 193 -3.80 26.41 -2.77
CA TYR A 193 -2.74 25.71 -3.49
C TYR A 193 -3.05 25.58 -4.99
N LEU A 194 -4.29 25.22 -5.34
CA LEU A 194 -4.74 25.15 -6.73
C LEU A 194 -4.77 26.53 -7.40
N ALA A 195 -5.21 27.57 -6.67
CA ALA A 195 -5.20 28.95 -7.15
C ALA A 195 -3.78 29.48 -7.41
N SER A 196 -2.81 29.13 -6.55
CA SER A 196 -1.41 29.55 -6.70
C SER A 196 -0.64 28.77 -7.77
N THR A 197 -0.96 27.48 -7.97
CA THR A 197 -0.38 26.68 -9.06
C THR A 197 -1.09 26.89 -10.40
N GLY A 198 -2.26 27.55 -10.41
CA GLY A 198 -3.07 27.75 -11.60
C GLY A 198 -3.59 26.45 -12.23
N LYS A 199 -3.58 25.34 -11.48
CA LYS A 199 -3.95 24.00 -11.95
C LYS A 199 -5.33 23.62 -11.43
N ASN A 200 -6.07 22.88 -12.26
CA ASN A 200 -7.30 22.22 -11.83
C ASN A 200 -6.98 20.90 -11.09
N ILE A 201 -7.88 20.46 -10.21
CA ILE A 201 -7.81 19.17 -9.49
C ILE A 201 -7.60 18.00 -10.47
N GLU A 202 -8.25 18.02 -11.63
CA GLU A 202 -8.10 16.98 -12.65
C GLU A 202 -6.69 16.96 -13.27
N ALA A 203 -6.11 18.13 -13.56
CA ALA A 203 -4.76 18.23 -14.08
C ALA A 203 -3.72 17.78 -13.04
N LEU A 204 -3.93 18.17 -11.78
CA LEU A 204 -3.09 17.74 -10.66
C LEU A 204 -3.12 16.21 -10.51
N LYS A 205 -4.33 15.60 -10.51
CA LYS A 205 -4.48 14.15 -10.48
C LYS A 205 -3.78 13.45 -11.65
N ALA A 206 -3.87 14.00 -12.87
CA ALA A 206 -3.21 13.44 -14.03
C ALA A 206 -1.67 13.51 -13.93
N ASP A 207 -1.13 14.61 -13.40
CA ASP A 207 0.31 14.77 -13.17
C ASP A 207 0.80 13.76 -12.11
N TYR A 208 0.07 13.63 -10.98
CA TYR A 208 0.40 12.64 -9.96
C TYR A 208 0.25 11.20 -10.47
N ALA A 209 -0.73 10.92 -11.32
CA ALA A 209 -0.87 9.59 -11.93
C ALA A 209 0.34 9.24 -12.80
N LYS A 210 0.83 10.17 -13.65
CA LYS A 210 2.05 9.96 -14.45
C LYS A 210 3.29 9.77 -13.58
N LYS A 211 3.38 10.55 -12.51
CA LYS A 211 4.48 10.44 -11.54
C LYS A 211 4.43 9.08 -10.83
N ALA A 212 3.28 8.71 -10.28
CA ALA A 212 3.05 7.42 -9.65
C ALA A 212 3.38 6.25 -10.59
N GLU A 213 2.98 6.32 -11.86
CA GLU A 213 3.31 5.29 -12.84
C GLU A 213 4.83 5.13 -13.02
N SER A 214 5.56 6.24 -13.08
CA SER A 214 7.02 6.24 -13.20
C SER A 214 7.68 5.72 -11.92
N ASP A 215 7.24 6.20 -10.77
CA ASP A 215 7.77 5.82 -9.45
C ASP A 215 7.56 4.31 -9.19
N ILE A 216 6.36 3.78 -9.45
CA ILE A 216 6.06 2.33 -9.35
C ILE A 216 6.93 1.52 -10.30
N LYS A 217 7.08 1.96 -11.56
CA LYS A 217 7.94 1.28 -12.54
C LYS A 217 9.39 1.20 -12.06
N ILE A 218 9.92 2.30 -11.54
CA ILE A 218 11.28 2.35 -11.02
C ILE A 218 11.41 1.43 -9.81
N GLU A 219 10.50 1.53 -8.84
CA GLU A 219 10.52 0.72 -7.62
C GLU A 219 10.53 -0.79 -7.95
N PHE A 220 9.63 -1.22 -8.83
CA PHE A 220 9.55 -2.61 -9.26
C PHE A 220 10.77 -3.06 -10.05
N THR A 221 11.30 -2.21 -10.92
CA THR A 221 12.54 -2.49 -11.67
C THR A 221 13.72 -2.70 -10.72
N LEU A 222 13.90 -1.79 -9.76
CA LEU A 222 14.96 -1.89 -8.75
C LEU A 222 14.79 -3.15 -7.91
N GLN A 223 13.58 -3.46 -7.48
CA GLN A 223 13.30 -4.68 -6.72
C GLN A 223 13.62 -5.96 -7.52
N GLN A 224 13.36 -5.97 -8.82
CA GLN A 224 13.69 -7.08 -9.70
C GLN A 224 15.21 -7.22 -9.88
N ILE A 225 15.91 -6.12 -10.16
CA ILE A 225 17.38 -6.11 -10.28
C ILE A 225 18.02 -6.56 -8.96
N ALA A 226 17.52 -6.09 -7.82
CA ALA A 226 17.99 -6.50 -6.50
C ALA A 226 17.81 -8.01 -6.25
N SER A 227 16.77 -8.60 -6.84
CA SER A 227 16.47 -10.04 -6.72
C SER A 227 17.31 -10.88 -7.68
N GLU A 228 17.53 -10.40 -8.90
CA GLU A 228 18.40 -11.05 -9.88
C GLU A 228 19.88 -11.01 -9.45
N GLN A 229 20.34 -9.87 -8.90
CA GLN A 229 21.70 -9.72 -8.38
C GLN A 229 21.86 -10.26 -6.95
N ASN A 230 20.80 -10.84 -6.37
CA ASN A 230 20.79 -11.43 -5.03
C ASN A 230 21.38 -10.48 -3.96
N ILE A 231 21.05 -9.19 -4.06
CA ILE A 231 21.47 -8.17 -3.11
C ILE A 231 20.75 -8.46 -1.79
N LYS A 232 21.50 -9.02 -0.83
CA LYS A 232 21.04 -9.30 0.53
C LYS A 232 21.35 -8.11 1.44
N VAL A 233 20.44 -7.85 2.36
CA VAL A 233 20.63 -6.90 3.45
C VAL A 233 20.91 -7.72 4.69
N GLU A 234 22.07 -7.47 5.31
CA GLU A 234 22.47 -8.14 6.53
C GLU A 234 21.78 -7.50 7.74
N GLU A 235 21.51 -8.29 8.77
CA GLU A 235 20.81 -7.79 9.97
C GLU A 235 21.61 -6.69 10.69
N SER A 236 22.94 -6.71 10.58
CA SER A 236 23.83 -5.66 11.11
C SER A 236 23.60 -4.29 10.46
N GLU A 237 23.28 -4.25 9.16
CA GLU A 237 23.03 -2.99 8.44
C GLU A 237 21.66 -2.41 8.81
N ILE A 238 20.69 -3.29 9.07
CA ILE A 238 19.37 -2.89 9.57
C ILE A 238 19.53 -2.27 10.96
N GLU A 239 20.35 -2.85 11.83
CA GLU A 239 20.63 -2.27 13.14
C GLU A 239 21.36 -0.93 13.08
N GLU A 240 22.33 -0.78 12.17
CA GLU A 240 23.03 0.50 11.96
C GLU A 240 22.06 1.59 11.47
N ALA A 241 21.17 1.27 10.53
CA ALA A 241 20.14 2.19 10.07
C ALA A 241 19.15 2.57 11.18
N ILE A 242 18.78 1.63 12.06
CA ILE A 242 17.93 1.90 13.23
C ILE A 242 18.68 2.78 14.24
N LYS A 243 19.99 2.56 14.47
CA LYS A 243 20.82 3.37 15.37
C LYS A 243 21.05 4.79 14.85
N ALA A 244 21.09 4.97 13.53
CA ALA A 244 21.21 6.27 12.87
C ALA A 244 19.97 7.17 13.05
N ALA A 245 18.84 6.63 13.51
CA ALA A 245 17.64 7.40 13.80
C ALA A 245 17.87 8.34 15.00
N LYS A 246 17.52 9.61 14.81
CA LYS A 246 17.80 10.71 15.76
C LYS A 246 16.83 10.73 16.94
N THR A 247 15.64 10.15 16.80
CA THR A 247 14.54 10.25 17.77
C THR A 247 14.09 8.87 18.27
N ASP A 248 13.74 8.74 19.56
CA ASP A 248 13.32 7.45 20.14
C ASP A 248 11.99 6.91 19.57
N GLU A 249 11.10 7.78 19.10
CA GLU A 249 9.89 7.37 18.36
C GLU A 249 10.20 6.78 16.99
N GLU A 250 11.14 7.39 16.25
CA GLU A 250 11.61 6.88 14.95
C GLU A 250 12.26 5.51 15.14
N ARG A 251 13.08 5.33 16.19
CA ARG A 251 13.67 4.02 16.52
C ARG A 251 12.62 2.96 16.79
N LYS A 252 11.58 3.27 17.58
CA LYS A 252 10.49 2.32 17.83
C LYS A 252 9.72 1.97 16.56
N ASN A 253 9.44 2.95 15.70
CA ASN A 253 8.76 2.72 14.43
C ASN A 253 9.62 1.90 13.44
N LEU A 254 10.91 2.20 13.34
CA LEU A 254 11.87 1.45 12.51
C LEU A 254 12.11 0.02 13.04
N THR A 255 12.09 -0.16 14.36
CA THR A 255 12.21 -1.49 15.01
C THR A 255 10.95 -2.33 14.82
N ASN A 256 9.77 -1.72 14.89
CA ASN A 256 8.51 -2.42 14.61
C ASN A 256 8.39 -2.78 13.13
N ASN A 257 9.02 -1.99 12.24
CA ASN A 257 8.98 -2.17 10.80
C ASN A 257 10.34 -2.57 10.22
N LYS A 258 11.07 -3.51 10.85
CA LYS A 258 12.37 -4.02 10.38
C LYS A 258 12.38 -4.42 8.90
N TYR A 259 11.26 -4.97 8.41
CA TYR A 259 11.10 -5.33 7.00
C TYR A 259 11.18 -4.12 6.06
N LEU A 260 10.57 -2.99 6.43
CA LEU A 260 10.61 -1.75 5.66
C LEU A 260 12.04 -1.18 5.60
N VAL A 261 12.77 -1.27 6.71
CA VAL A 261 14.18 -0.84 6.76
C VAL A 261 15.03 -1.70 5.83
N ALA A 262 14.84 -3.02 5.87
CA ALA A 262 15.53 -3.95 4.97
C ALA A 262 15.23 -3.64 3.49
N SER A 263 13.97 -3.37 3.13
CA SER A 263 13.61 -3.04 1.74
C SER A 263 14.24 -1.72 1.27
N ILE A 264 14.26 -0.70 2.13
CA ILE A 264 14.87 0.61 1.82
C ILE A 264 16.38 0.46 1.60
N ILE A 265 17.09 -0.25 2.49
CA ILE A 265 18.54 -0.49 2.35
C ILE A 265 18.81 -1.26 1.07
N ARG A 266 17.98 -2.26 0.75
CA ARG A 266 18.12 -3.03 -0.48
C ARG A 266 17.97 -2.16 -1.73
N GLN A 267 16.99 -1.27 -1.74
CA GLN A 267 16.82 -0.29 -2.83
C GLN A 267 18.04 0.63 -2.95
N GLN A 268 18.54 1.18 -1.84
CA GLN A 268 19.74 2.03 -1.82
C GLN A 268 20.97 1.29 -2.38
N LYS A 269 21.23 0.07 -1.91
CA LYS A 269 22.32 -0.77 -2.42
C LYS A 269 22.20 -1.08 -3.90
N THR A 270 20.97 -1.31 -4.38
CA THR A 270 20.72 -1.56 -5.80
C THR A 270 21.02 -0.32 -6.62
N LEU A 271 20.66 0.87 -6.12
CA LEU A 271 21.01 2.14 -6.76
C LEU A 271 22.52 2.38 -6.77
N ASP A 272 23.21 2.09 -5.68
CA ASP A 272 24.67 2.22 -5.62
C ASP A 272 25.37 1.22 -6.54
N PHE A 273 24.82 0.01 -6.69
CA PHE A 273 25.29 -0.94 -7.71
C PHE A 273 25.11 -0.38 -9.12
N LEU A 274 23.93 0.18 -9.44
CA LEU A 274 23.64 0.80 -10.74
C LEU A 274 24.52 2.02 -11.02
N ARG A 275 24.90 2.79 -10.00
CA ARG A 275 25.83 3.92 -10.12
C ARG A 275 27.27 3.50 -10.42
N ASN A 276 27.64 2.27 -10.05
CA ASN A 276 29.00 1.76 -10.16
C ASN A 276 29.22 0.80 -11.35
N LEU A 277 28.18 0.57 -12.16
CA LEU A 277 28.27 -0.03 -13.50
C LEU A 277 29.02 0.91 -14.46
#